data_AF-A0A5T1M3H6-F1
#
_entry.id   AF-A0A5T1M3H6-F1
#
_cell.length_a   1.000
_cell.length_b   1.000
_cell.length_c   1.000
_cell.angle_alpha   90.00
_cell.angle_beta   90.00
_cell.angle_gamma   90.00
#
_symmetry.space_group_name_H-M   'P 1'
#
loop_
_entity.id
_entity.type
_entity.pdbx_description
1 polymer ?
#
loop_
_entity_poly.entity_id
_entity_poly.type
_entity_poly.pdbx_seq_one_letter_code
_entity_poly.pdbx_strand_id
1 'polypeptide(L)'
;MLFSKEELDEFLISNEQKHENTPNELKGAMQRKDFLEWMDELKNELKTQFLHESHLDPTLKEERIKRASVDFDYFARTYFPHYFTIKGECGLHLHLNEVFTKIALKKESKGEKHAIAAPRAHGKSTYTSQLFPLWCLVFNYKSFIVEISDAVELMEGMLEAIKAELEDNPHLKLDFPEVVGIGKTWRVGEFVSNNGVKIKAFGSGKRLRGVRYGVKRPDLVILDDLENDTNVRSKDQRDKLEDWVDEAVLNLGSADGSLDVLYIGTILHNDSVLSRKLKLGFWNPKVFRSIEEFPQRLDLWDEYATLYRNTDFNTAHQFYLKNKALMDKGAKVLWEEAKSL
;
A
#
# COMPACT_ATOMS: atom_id res chain seq x y z
N MET A 1 7.48 1.16 3.58
CA MET A 1 7.80 0.08 2.62
C MET A 1 9.29 -0.13 2.60
N LEU A 2 9.73 -1.38 2.46
CA LEU A 2 11.16 -1.70 2.33
C LEU A 2 11.74 -1.25 0.98
N PHE A 3 10.91 -1.23 -0.07
CA PHE A 3 11.28 -0.80 -1.42
C PHE A 3 10.03 -0.34 -2.18
N SER A 4 10.26 0.45 -3.23
CA SER A 4 9.26 0.91 -4.21
C SER A 4 9.05 -0.13 -5.32
N LYS A 5 7.98 0.03 -6.09
CA LYS A 5 7.73 -0.85 -7.25
C LYS A 5 8.83 -0.70 -8.30
N GLU A 6 9.34 0.51 -8.48
CA GLU A 6 10.45 0.79 -9.38
C GLU A 6 11.74 0.07 -8.95
N GLU A 7 12.10 0.11 -7.66
CA GLU A 7 13.26 -0.63 -7.13
C GLU A 7 13.08 -2.15 -7.26
N LEU A 8 11.86 -2.67 -7.08
CA LEU A 8 11.56 -4.08 -7.34
C LEU A 8 11.78 -4.42 -8.82
N ASP A 9 11.25 -3.62 -9.73
CA ASP A 9 11.38 -3.86 -11.16
C ASP A 9 12.86 -3.83 -11.59
N GLU A 10 13.65 -2.88 -11.09
CA GLU A 10 15.10 -2.83 -11.30
C GLU A 10 15.82 -4.07 -10.74
N PHE A 11 15.48 -4.49 -9.53
CA PHE A 11 16.00 -5.71 -8.92
C PHE A 11 15.68 -6.94 -9.77
N LEU A 12 14.43 -7.09 -10.21
CA LEU A 12 13.97 -8.24 -11.00
C LEU A 12 14.70 -8.32 -12.35
N ILE A 13 14.89 -7.19 -13.03
CA ILE A 13 15.66 -7.11 -14.29
C ILE A 13 17.12 -7.54 -14.05
N SER A 14 17.75 -6.99 -13.01
CA SER A 14 19.14 -7.30 -12.66
C SER A 14 19.32 -8.79 -12.29
N ASN A 15 18.38 -9.32 -11.49
CA ASN A 15 18.36 -10.71 -11.05
C ASN A 15 18.14 -11.69 -12.22
N GLU A 16 17.27 -11.33 -13.18
CA GLU A 16 17.10 -12.10 -14.41
C GLU A 16 18.37 -12.15 -15.26
N GLN A 17 19.04 -11.01 -15.44
CA GLN A 17 20.31 -10.91 -16.16
C GLN A 17 21.43 -11.70 -15.46
N LYS A 18 21.55 -11.59 -14.14
CA LYS A 18 22.53 -12.32 -13.32
C LYS A 18 22.42 -13.84 -13.53
N HIS A 19 21.21 -14.35 -13.72
CA HIS A 19 20.92 -15.77 -13.91
C HIS A 19 20.58 -16.17 -15.34
N GLU A 20 20.86 -15.33 -16.35
CA GLU A 20 20.54 -15.61 -17.75
C GLU A 20 21.19 -16.92 -18.24
N ASN A 21 22.44 -17.16 -17.82
CA ASN A 21 23.22 -18.35 -18.18
C ASN A 21 23.08 -19.52 -17.19
N THR A 22 22.19 -19.42 -16.19
CA THR A 22 21.98 -20.48 -15.20
C THR A 22 21.07 -21.57 -15.78
N PRO A 23 21.33 -22.87 -15.55
CA PRO A 23 20.41 -23.93 -15.95
C PRO A 23 18.98 -23.67 -15.44
N ASN A 24 17.97 -23.86 -16.30
CA ASN A 24 16.56 -23.57 -15.98
C ASN A 24 16.08 -24.23 -14.69
N GLU A 25 16.58 -25.42 -14.36
CA GLU A 25 16.23 -26.18 -13.15
C GLU A 25 16.68 -25.48 -11.86
N LEU A 26 17.76 -24.70 -11.91
CA LEU A 26 18.32 -23.98 -10.77
C LEU A 26 17.95 -22.49 -10.75
N LYS A 27 17.62 -21.93 -11.91
CA LYS A 27 17.36 -20.50 -12.12
C LYS A 27 16.35 -19.94 -11.12
N GLY A 28 15.18 -20.57 -10.98
CA GLY A 28 14.13 -20.09 -10.07
C GLY A 28 14.52 -20.15 -8.58
N ALA A 29 15.27 -21.18 -8.17
CA ALA A 29 15.73 -21.30 -6.79
C ALA A 29 16.79 -20.23 -6.44
N MET A 30 17.70 -19.95 -7.38
CA MET A 30 18.71 -18.91 -7.20
C MET A 30 18.09 -17.51 -7.18
N GLN A 31 17.18 -17.21 -8.10
CA GLN A 31 16.45 -15.94 -8.11
C GLN A 31 15.67 -15.71 -6.81
N ARG A 32 15.04 -16.76 -6.28
CA ARG A 32 14.35 -16.70 -4.99
C ARG A 32 15.33 -16.46 -3.84
N LYS A 33 16.49 -17.11 -3.86
CA LYS A 33 17.52 -16.89 -2.84
C LYS A 33 18.00 -15.44 -2.84
N ASP A 34 18.34 -14.90 -4.01
CA ASP A 34 18.77 -13.51 -4.17
C ASP A 34 17.73 -12.52 -3.66
N PHE A 35 16.45 -12.77 -3.93
CA PHE A 35 15.37 -11.96 -3.39
C PHE A 35 15.36 -11.97 -1.86
N LEU A 36 15.53 -13.13 -1.23
CA LEU A 36 15.55 -13.23 0.22
C LEU A 36 16.76 -12.52 0.84
N GLU A 37 17.92 -12.54 0.19
CA GLU A 37 19.11 -11.80 0.62
C GLU A 37 18.86 -10.29 0.54
N TRP A 38 18.32 -9.80 -0.58
CA TRP A 38 17.96 -8.39 -0.75
C TRP A 38 16.93 -7.94 0.30
N MET A 39 15.94 -8.78 0.60
CA MET A 39 14.96 -8.51 1.66
C MET A 39 15.60 -8.37 3.04
N ASP A 40 16.62 -9.18 3.36
CA ASP A 40 17.32 -9.10 4.65
C ASP A 40 18.14 -7.81 4.76
N GLU A 41 18.80 -7.39 3.68
CA GLU A 41 19.52 -6.13 3.60
C GLU A 41 18.59 -4.94 3.89
N LEU A 42 17.45 -4.85 3.20
CA LEU A 42 16.47 -3.78 3.40
C LEU A 42 15.89 -3.77 4.81
N LYS A 43 15.66 -4.96 5.40
CA LYS A 43 15.24 -5.04 6.82
C LYS A 43 16.29 -4.45 7.74
N ASN A 44 17.57 -4.73 7.51
CA ASN A 44 18.66 -4.20 8.33
C ASN A 44 18.77 -2.68 8.21
N GLU A 45 18.51 -2.12 7.04
CA GLU A 45 18.40 -0.66 6.85
C GLU A 45 17.24 -0.07 7.65
N LEU A 46 16.05 -0.69 7.59
CA LEU A 46 14.90 -0.27 8.39
C LEU A 46 15.19 -0.33 9.88
N LYS A 47 15.85 -1.39 10.37
CA LYS A 47 16.27 -1.53 11.78
C LYS A 47 17.21 -0.42 12.22
N THR A 48 18.06 0.07 11.32
CA THR A 48 18.97 1.18 11.62
C THR A 48 18.19 2.49 11.80
N GLN A 49 17.08 2.69 11.10
CA GLN A 49 16.22 3.87 11.29
C GLN A 49 15.62 3.91 12.70
N PHE A 50 15.25 2.76 13.28
CA PHE A 50 14.71 2.67 14.64
C PHE A 50 15.68 3.22 15.71
N LEU A 51 16.99 3.12 15.49
CA LEU A 51 18.01 3.59 16.43
C LEU A 51 18.04 5.12 16.58
N HIS A 52 17.51 5.84 15.60
CA HIS A 52 17.48 7.30 15.59
C HIS A 52 16.16 7.88 16.13
N GLU A 53 15.22 7.03 16.52
CA GLU A 53 13.91 7.48 17.00
C GLU A 53 13.95 7.93 18.45
N SER A 54 13.21 9.01 18.74
CA SER A 54 13.01 9.47 20.11
C SER A 54 12.23 8.43 20.91
N HIS A 55 12.65 8.18 22.15
CA HIS A 55 11.95 7.28 23.05
C HIS A 55 10.60 7.87 23.50
N LEU A 56 9.56 7.03 23.46
CA LEU A 56 8.26 7.36 24.05
C LEU A 56 8.33 7.33 25.57
N ASP A 57 7.60 8.24 26.22
CA ASP A 57 7.48 8.27 27.68
C ASP A 57 6.71 7.04 28.19
N PRO A 58 7.31 6.16 29.02
CA PRO A 58 6.62 5.00 29.57
C PRO A 58 5.43 5.34 30.47
N THR A 59 5.43 6.52 31.11
CA THR A 59 4.35 6.93 32.03
C THR A 59 3.03 7.21 31.31
N LEU A 60 3.09 7.56 30.03
CA LEU A 60 1.93 7.85 29.19
C LEU A 60 1.39 6.61 28.45
N LYS A 61 1.89 5.41 28.75
CA LYS A 61 1.55 4.17 28.04
C LYS A 61 0.04 3.93 27.95
N GLU A 62 -0.69 3.99 29.06
CA GLU A 62 -2.12 3.69 29.07
C GLU A 62 -2.94 4.70 28.25
N GLU A 63 -2.63 6.00 28.38
CA GLU A 63 -3.31 7.06 27.63
C GLU A 63 -3.01 6.97 26.13
N ARG A 64 -1.75 6.70 25.79
CA ARG A 64 -1.27 6.53 24.41
C ARG A 64 -1.95 5.34 23.73
N ILE A 65 -1.97 4.17 24.38
CA ILE A 65 -2.66 2.97 23.86
C ILE A 65 -4.16 3.25 23.69
N LYS A 66 -4.80 3.89 24.69
CA LYS A 66 -6.23 4.21 24.63
C LYS A 66 -6.54 5.11 23.43
N ARG A 67 -5.75 6.16 23.19
CA ARG A 67 -5.93 7.04 22.03
C ARG A 67 -5.65 6.30 20.73
N ALA A 68 -4.52 5.60 20.65
CA ALA A 68 -4.12 4.85 19.47
C ALA A 68 -5.12 3.75 19.07
N SER A 69 -5.92 3.25 20.00
CA SER A 69 -6.96 2.28 19.67
C SER A 69 -8.09 2.88 18.81
N VAL A 70 -8.36 4.18 18.90
CA VAL A 70 -9.47 4.81 18.17
C VAL A 70 -9.05 5.84 17.12
N ASP A 71 -7.77 6.20 17.09
CA ASP A 71 -7.20 7.24 16.23
C ASP A 71 -6.04 6.62 15.43
N PHE A 72 -6.33 6.21 14.19
CA PHE A 72 -5.35 5.55 13.32
C PHE A 72 -4.17 6.46 12.99
N ASP A 73 -4.41 7.75 12.69
CA ASP A 73 -3.32 8.68 12.36
C ASP A 73 -2.39 8.86 13.56
N TYR A 74 -2.96 9.02 14.77
CA TYR A 74 -2.16 9.04 15.99
C TYR A 74 -1.37 7.76 16.20
N PHE A 75 -1.98 6.57 16.02
CA PHE A 75 -1.26 5.30 16.05
C PHE A 75 -0.10 5.29 15.06
N ALA A 76 -0.36 5.61 13.79
CA ALA A 76 0.63 5.53 12.73
C ALA A 76 1.82 6.46 12.99
N ARG A 77 1.56 7.72 13.33
CA ARG A 77 2.62 8.72 13.60
C ARG A 77 3.36 8.49 14.90
N THR A 78 2.71 7.88 15.89
CA THR A 78 3.32 7.63 17.20
C THR A 78 4.23 6.41 17.17
N TYR A 79 3.81 5.32 16.54
CA TYR A 79 4.56 4.06 16.53
C TYR A 79 5.45 3.88 15.31
N PHE A 80 5.25 4.65 14.23
CA PHE A 80 6.03 4.52 13.00
C PHE A 80 6.45 5.87 12.42
N PRO A 81 7.07 6.77 13.22
CA PRO A 81 7.39 8.12 12.77
C PRO A 81 8.35 8.14 11.56
N HIS A 82 9.19 7.13 11.39
CA HIS A 82 10.11 6.96 10.26
C HIS A 82 9.41 6.88 8.89
N TYR A 83 8.13 6.51 8.82
CA TYR A 83 7.37 6.55 7.56
C TYR A 83 6.86 7.96 7.19
N PHE A 84 6.96 8.93 8.10
CA PHE A 84 6.40 10.28 7.93
C PHE A 84 7.52 11.32 7.73
N THR A 85 8.41 11.06 6.76
CA THR A 85 9.54 11.96 6.43
C THR A 85 9.10 13.27 5.77
N ILE A 86 8.02 13.22 4.99
CA ILE A 86 7.39 14.41 4.40
C ILE A 86 6.34 14.93 5.39
N LYS A 87 6.47 16.21 5.76
CA LYS A 87 5.52 16.88 6.65
C LYS A 87 4.19 17.12 5.94
N GLY A 88 3.12 17.25 6.72
CA GLY A 88 1.78 17.49 6.21
C GLY A 88 0.99 16.22 5.92
N GLU A 89 -0.19 16.41 5.36
CA GLU A 89 -1.11 15.36 4.94
C GLU A 89 -2.00 15.88 3.81
N CYS A 90 -2.56 14.96 3.02
CA CYS A 90 -3.45 15.32 1.91
C CYS A 90 -4.85 14.74 2.08
N GLY A 91 -5.78 15.16 1.21
CA GLY A 91 -7.16 14.65 1.21
C GLY A 91 -7.26 13.13 1.09
N LEU A 92 -6.29 12.45 0.49
CA LEU A 92 -6.21 10.99 0.48
C LEU A 92 -5.96 10.43 1.89
N HIS A 93 -4.98 10.97 2.62
CA HIS A 93 -4.60 10.47 3.95
C HIS A 93 -5.75 10.61 4.94
N LEU A 94 -6.42 11.76 4.91
CA LEU A 94 -7.61 12.03 5.72
C LEU A 94 -8.73 11.03 5.44
N HIS A 95 -9.02 10.78 4.16
CA HIS A 95 -10.05 9.83 3.78
C HIS A 95 -9.69 8.38 4.13
N LEU A 96 -8.43 7.98 3.97
CA LEU A 96 -7.96 6.66 4.40
C LEU A 96 -8.12 6.49 5.91
N ASN A 97 -7.80 7.52 6.70
CA ASN A 97 -8.02 7.51 8.15
C ASN A 97 -9.50 7.29 8.51
N GLU A 98 -10.43 7.97 7.82
CA GLU A 98 -11.88 7.77 7.99
C GLU A 98 -12.28 6.33 7.66
N VAL A 99 -11.84 5.80 6.51
CA VAL A 99 -12.17 4.45 6.05
C VAL A 99 -11.61 3.39 7.01
N PHE A 100 -10.36 3.52 7.42
CA PHE A 100 -9.71 2.60 8.35
C PHE A 100 -10.40 2.57 9.70
N THR A 101 -10.67 3.76 10.26
CA THR A 101 -11.38 3.90 11.53
C THR A 101 -12.77 3.27 11.46
N LYS A 102 -13.48 3.48 10.35
CA LYS A 102 -14.78 2.85 10.10
C LYS A 102 -14.67 1.32 10.06
N ILE A 103 -13.73 0.76 9.31
CA ILE A 103 -13.55 -0.70 9.19
C ILE A 103 -13.13 -1.33 10.52
N ALA A 104 -12.21 -0.70 11.25
CA ALA A 104 -11.65 -1.22 12.49
C ALA A 104 -12.63 -1.16 13.66
N LEU A 105 -13.38 -0.07 13.79
CA LEU A 105 -14.23 0.21 14.96
C LEU A 105 -15.72 -0.05 14.71
N LYS A 106 -16.09 -0.58 13.54
CA LYS A 106 -17.51 -0.88 13.25
C LYS A 106 -18.08 -1.85 14.28
N LYS A 107 -19.31 -1.56 14.69
CA LYS A 107 -20.11 -2.46 15.55
C LYS A 107 -20.96 -3.42 14.74
N GLU A 108 -21.19 -3.09 13.47
CA GLU A 108 -22.01 -3.90 12.56
C GLU A 108 -21.22 -5.11 12.06
N SER A 109 -21.91 -6.25 11.96
CA SER A 109 -21.31 -7.49 11.48
C SER A 109 -21.15 -7.53 9.96
N LYS A 110 -21.72 -6.57 9.22
CA LYS A 110 -21.68 -6.55 7.76
C LYS A 110 -20.38 -5.95 7.26
N GLY A 111 -19.78 -6.61 6.27
CA GLY A 111 -18.60 -6.17 5.55
C GLY A 111 -18.86 -4.94 4.67
N GLU A 112 -17.88 -4.07 4.56
CA GLU A 112 -17.87 -2.93 3.65
C GLU A 112 -16.87 -3.11 2.52
N LYS A 113 -17.15 -2.45 1.41
CA LYS A 113 -16.29 -2.43 0.23
C LYS A 113 -15.95 -1.00 -0.10
N HIS A 114 -14.67 -0.73 -0.33
CA HIS A 114 -14.14 0.59 -0.65
C HIS A 114 -13.30 0.49 -1.92
N ALA A 115 -13.64 1.28 -2.95
CA ALA A 115 -12.86 1.42 -4.17
C ALA A 115 -12.28 2.83 -4.22
N ILE A 116 -10.95 2.94 -4.19
CA ILE A 116 -10.23 4.21 -4.07
C ILE A 116 -9.22 4.33 -5.21
N ALA A 117 -9.42 5.30 -6.08
CA ALA A 117 -8.42 5.70 -7.06
C ALA A 117 -7.59 6.86 -6.51
N ALA A 118 -6.26 6.71 -6.54
CA ALA A 118 -5.36 7.78 -6.15
C ALA A 118 -4.06 7.77 -6.98
N PRO A 119 -3.46 8.95 -7.21
CA PRO A 119 -2.24 9.10 -8.01
C PRO A 119 -1.02 8.38 -7.41
N ARG A 120 -0.05 8.00 -8.25
CA ARG A 120 1.23 7.39 -7.82
C ARG A 120 1.99 8.33 -6.87
N ALA A 121 2.86 7.77 -6.03
CA ALA A 121 3.71 8.52 -5.09
C ALA A 121 2.97 9.43 -4.09
N HIS A 122 1.84 8.94 -3.53
CA HIS A 122 1.08 9.61 -2.45
C HIS A 122 1.01 8.77 -1.15
N GLY A 123 1.90 7.77 -1.00
CA GLY A 123 1.98 6.95 0.22
C GLY A 123 0.88 5.89 0.37
N LYS A 124 0.10 5.60 -0.68
CA LYS A 124 -1.06 4.69 -0.68
C LYS A 124 -0.78 3.36 0.02
N SER A 125 0.16 2.60 -0.51
CA SER A 125 0.51 1.25 -0.03
C SER A 125 1.12 1.27 1.37
N THR A 126 1.85 2.32 1.75
CA THR A 126 2.33 2.49 3.14
C THR A 126 1.14 2.56 4.10
N TYR A 127 0.12 3.34 3.78
CA TYR A 127 -1.08 3.44 4.61
C TYR A 127 -1.92 2.15 4.56
N THR A 128 -2.27 1.67 3.37
CA THR A 128 -3.27 0.61 3.19
C THR A 128 -2.74 -0.80 3.43
N SER A 129 -1.48 -1.05 3.08
CA SER A 129 -0.90 -2.40 3.00
C SER A 129 0.18 -2.61 4.06
N GLN A 130 0.58 -1.55 4.79
CA GLN A 130 1.52 -1.66 5.90
C GLN A 130 0.90 -1.25 7.23
N LEU A 131 0.53 0.03 7.35
CA LEU A 131 0.11 0.64 8.61
C LEU A 131 -1.27 0.17 9.05
N PHE A 132 -2.23 0.08 8.12
CA PHE A 132 -3.58 -0.37 8.44
C PHE A 132 -3.64 -1.85 8.89
N PRO A 133 -2.96 -2.80 8.22
CA PRO A 133 -2.82 -4.17 8.72
C PRO A 133 -2.16 -4.24 10.09
N LEU A 134 -1.11 -3.46 10.34
CA LEU A 134 -0.46 -3.35 11.65
C LEU A 134 -1.43 -2.87 12.73
N TRP A 135 -2.22 -1.83 12.44
CA TRP A 135 -3.22 -1.31 13.38
C TRP A 135 -4.29 -2.37 13.71
N CYS A 136 -4.81 -3.04 12.68
CA CYS A 136 -5.77 -4.12 12.84
C CYS A 136 -5.19 -5.29 13.64
N LEU A 137 -3.91 -5.62 13.43
CA LEU A 137 -3.21 -6.69 14.11
C LEU A 137 -2.96 -6.35 15.57
N VAL A 138 -2.41 -5.16 15.86
CA VAL A 138 -2.03 -4.75 17.22
C VAL A 138 -3.24 -4.70 18.15
N PHE A 139 -4.35 -4.13 17.69
CA PHE A 139 -5.59 -4.06 18.47
C PHE A 139 -6.55 -5.24 18.23
N ASN A 140 -6.14 -6.23 17.44
CA ASN A 140 -6.93 -7.43 17.13
C ASN A 140 -8.33 -7.12 16.56
N TYR A 141 -8.43 -6.08 15.73
CA TYR A 141 -9.65 -5.74 14.98
C TYR A 141 -9.94 -6.71 13.85
N LYS A 142 -8.90 -7.36 13.34
CA LYS A 142 -8.96 -8.37 12.28
C LYS A 142 -8.19 -9.59 12.70
N SER A 143 -8.68 -10.76 12.29
CA SER A 143 -8.12 -12.05 12.67
C SER A 143 -7.43 -12.75 11.51
N PHE A 144 -7.83 -12.45 10.27
CA PHE A 144 -7.18 -12.97 9.07
C PHE A 144 -7.25 -11.96 7.92
N ILE A 145 -6.12 -11.31 7.66
CA ILE A 145 -5.92 -10.31 6.62
C ILE A 145 -5.31 -10.96 5.38
N VAL A 146 -5.82 -10.62 4.21
CA VAL A 146 -5.28 -11.03 2.91
C VAL A 146 -4.89 -9.79 2.12
N GLU A 147 -3.65 -9.73 1.65
CA GLU A 147 -3.13 -8.65 0.82
C GLU A 147 -2.85 -9.18 -0.58
N ILE A 148 -3.29 -8.44 -1.60
CA ILE A 148 -3.21 -8.85 -3.00
C ILE A 148 -2.72 -7.70 -3.85
N SER A 149 -1.71 -7.95 -4.68
CA SER A 149 -1.26 -7.04 -5.71
C SER A 149 -1.00 -7.79 -7.02
N ASP A 150 -0.82 -7.04 -8.10
CA ASP A 150 -0.34 -7.62 -9.35
C ASP A 150 1.08 -8.21 -9.22
N ALA A 151 1.95 -7.56 -8.45
CA ALA A 151 3.28 -8.06 -8.11
C ALA A 151 3.27 -8.71 -6.72
N VAL A 152 3.40 -10.05 -6.65
CA VAL A 152 3.35 -10.76 -5.37
C VAL A 152 4.56 -10.45 -4.50
N GLU A 153 5.73 -10.27 -5.11
CA GLU A 153 7.00 -9.92 -4.46
C GLU A 153 6.88 -8.58 -3.71
N LEU A 154 6.10 -7.64 -4.22
CA LEU A 154 5.81 -6.37 -3.55
C LEU A 154 5.05 -6.58 -2.23
N MET A 155 4.03 -7.45 -2.24
CA MET A 155 3.26 -7.78 -1.04
C MET A 155 4.08 -8.65 -0.07
N GLU A 156 4.91 -9.56 -0.57
CA GLU A 156 5.85 -10.31 0.27
C GLU A 156 6.82 -9.36 0.98
N GLY A 157 7.35 -8.38 0.26
CA GLY A 157 8.19 -7.33 0.83
C GLY A 157 7.47 -6.47 1.87
N MET A 158 6.20 -6.15 1.64
CA MET A 158 5.35 -5.45 2.61
C MET A 158 5.19 -6.25 3.91
N LEU A 159 4.91 -7.56 3.80
CA LEU A 159 4.79 -8.44 4.95
C LEU A 159 6.12 -8.58 5.70
N GLU A 160 7.25 -8.62 5.00
CA GLU A 160 8.57 -8.61 5.64
C GLU A 160 8.86 -7.28 6.38
N ALA A 161 8.38 -6.16 5.85
CA ALA A 161 8.45 -4.86 6.54
C ALA A 161 7.64 -4.88 7.83
N ILE A 162 6.39 -5.38 7.77
CA ILE A 162 5.52 -5.55 8.95
C ILE A 162 6.18 -6.44 10.00
N LYS A 163 6.83 -7.53 9.60
CA LYS A 163 7.56 -8.40 10.53
C LYS A 163 8.74 -7.70 11.18
N ALA A 164 9.50 -6.92 10.42
CA ALA A 164 10.61 -6.13 10.99
C ALA A 164 10.11 -5.13 12.03
N GLU A 165 8.97 -4.48 11.80
CA GLU A 165 8.32 -3.64 12.82
C GLU A 165 7.96 -4.45 14.06
N LEU A 166 7.29 -5.59 13.89
CA LEU A 166 6.90 -6.46 15.02
C LEU A 166 8.12 -7.02 15.77
N GLU A 167 9.23 -7.26 15.09
CA GLU A 167 10.44 -7.82 15.71
C GLU A 167 11.24 -6.75 16.44
N ASP A 168 11.37 -5.54 15.89
CA ASP A 168 12.42 -4.60 16.28
C ASP A 168 11.96 -3.17 16.62
N ASN A 169 10.72 -2.79 16.31
CA ASN A 169 10.24 -1.45 16.61
C ASN A 169 10.17 -1.20 18.14
N PRO A 170 10.94 -0.22 18.67
CA PRO A 170 11.02 0.02 20.11
C PRO A 170 9.72 0.57 20.69
N HIS A 171 8.94 1.33 19.93
CA HIS A 171 7.67 1.89 20.37
C HIS A 171 6.60 0.80 20.53
N LEU A 172 6.53 -0.13 19.57
CA LEU A 172 5.63 -1.28 19.69
C LEU A 172 6.06 -2.20 20.84
N LYS A 173 7.36 -2.46 21.02
CA LYS A 173 7.88 -3.26 22.14
C LYS A 173 7.52 -2.69 23.51
N LEU A 174 7.55 -1.37 23.64
CA LEU A 174 7.20 -0.69 24.88
C LEU A 174 5.73 -0.91 25.26
N ASP A 175 4.84 -0.77 24.29
CA ASP A 175 3.40 -0.69 24.54
C ASP A 175 2.68 -2.02 24.39
N PHE A 176 3.09 -2.86 23.44
CA PHE A 176 2.45 -4.13 23.07
C PHE A 176 3.41 -5.34 23.13
N PRO A 177 4.13 -5.55 24.25
CA PRO A 177 5.10 -6.65 24.39
C PRO A 177 4.51 -8.04 24.16
N GLU A 178 3.20 -8.21 24.33
CA GLU A 178 2.46 -9.45 24.10
C GLU A 178 2.14 -9.73 22.62
N VAL A 179 2.20 -8.71 21.76
CA VAL A 179 1.88 -8.81 20.32
C VAL A 179 3.16 -8.94 19.49
N VAL A 180 4.20 -8.21 19.87
CA VAL A 180 5.49 -8.11 19.16
C VAL A 180 6.34 -9.37 19.28
N GLY A 181 7.31 -9.53 18.38
CA GLY A 181 8.23 -10.65 18.28
C GLY A 181 7.89 -11.65 17.16
N ILE A 182 8.66 -12.73 17.09
CA ILE A 182 8.49 -13.78 16.08
C ILE A 182 7.32 -14.67 16.48
N GLY A 183 6.27 -14.68 15.66
CA GLY A 183 5.08 -15.50 15.87
C GLY A 183 5.21 -16.95 15.41
N LYS A 184 4.14 -17.74 15.64
CA LYS A 184 4.12 -19.20 15.42
C LYS A 184 4.40 -19.63 13.97
N THR A 185 4.03 -18.80 13.00
CA THR A 185 4.33 -19.02 11.59
C THR A 185 4.95 -17.75 11.05
N TRP A 186 6.14 -17.83 10.48
CA TRP A 186 6.94 -16.68 10.07
C TRP A 186 7.65 -16.97 8.75
N ARG A 187 6.89 -16.99 7.65
CA ARG A 187 7.39 -17.40 6.32
C ARG A 187 7.21 -16.25 5.33
N VAL A 188 8.00 -16.23 4.28
CA VAL A 188 7.79 -15.22 3.23
C VAL A 188 6.41 -15.40 2.61
N GLY A 189 5.68 -14.29 2.50
CA GLY A 189 4.30 -14.25 2.01
C GLY A 189 3.21 -14.68 3.01
N GLU A 190 3.54 -15.20 4.20
CA GLU A 190 2.54 -15.37 5.27
C GLU A 190 3.14 -15.42 6.68
N PHE A 191 2.44 -14.83 7.64
CA PHE A 191 2.78 -15.00 9.04
C PHE A 191 1.56 -15.01 9.96
N VAL A 192 1.77 -15.46 11.20
CA VAL A 192 0.80 -15.43 12.30
C VAL A 192 1.47 -14.76 13.48
N SER A 193 0.94 -13.63 13.95
CA SER A 193 1.43 -12.87 15.11
C SER A 193 1.22 -13.61 16.44
N ASN A 194 1.82 -13.10 17.52
CA ASN A 194 1.71 -13.69 18.85
C ASN A 194 0.28 -13.67 19.41
N ASN A 195 -0.52 -12.66 19.04
CA ASN A 195 -1.95 -12.59 19.38
C ASN A 195 -2.86 -13.37 18.41
N GLY A 196 -2.30 -14.13 17.47
CA GLY A 196 -3.06 -15.07 16.63
C GLY A 196 -3.80 -14.44 15.45
N VAL A 197 -3.31 -13.29 14.96
CA VAL A 197 -3.75 -12.67 13.71
C VAL A 197 -2.89 -13.21 12.57
N LYS A 198 -3.54 -13.68 11.49
CA LYS A 198 -2.83 -14.12 10.28
C LYS A 198 -2.82 -13.03 9.22
N ILE A 199 -1.69 -12.83 8.56
CA ILE A 199 -1.58 -12.03 7.33
C ILE A 199 -0.99 -12.89 6.22
N LYS A 200 -1.55 -12.81 5.01
CA LYS A 200 -1.08 -13.58 3.85
C LYS A 200 -1.15 -12.78 2.54
N ALA A 201 -0.05 -12.77 1.81
CA ALA A 201 0.10 -12.16 0.50
C ALA A 201 -0.31 -13.12 -0.64
N PHE A 202 -0.88 -12.56 -1.69
CA PHE A 202 -1.14 -13.25 -2.96
C PHE A 202 -0.86 -12.33 -4.16
N GLY A 203 -0.51 -12.95 -5.28
CA GLY A 203 -0.56 -12.27 -6.59
C GLY A 203 -1.97 -12.29 -7.18
N SER A 204 -2.25 -11.35 -8.08
CA SER A 204 -3.49 -11.29 -8.86
C SER A 204 -3.72 -12.60 -9.65
N GLY A 205 -4.99 -13.01 -9.78
CA GLY A 205 -5.37 -14.22 -10.52
C GLY A 205 -4.99 -15.57 -9.88
N LYS A 206 -4.29 -15.58 -8.74
CA LYS A 206 -3.94 -16.83 -8.05
C LYS A 206 -5.16 -17.53 -7.45
N ARG A 207 -5.02 -18.82 -7.14
CA ARG A 207 -6.10 -19.62 -6.55
C ARG A 207 -6.30 -19.23 -5.08
N LEU A 208 -7.41 -18.56 -4.79
CA LEU A 208 -7.81 -18.11 -3.44
C LEU A 208 -8.81 -19.04 -2.73
N ARG A 209 -9.57 -19.85 -3.50
CA ARG A 209 -10.62 -20.71 -2.95
C ARG A 209 -10.04 -21.72 -1.95
N GLY A 210 -10.58 -21.72 -0.72
CA GLY A 210 -10.20 -22.63 0.36
C GLY A 210 -9.13 -22.07 1.32
N VAL A 211 -8.66 -20.84 1.11
CA VAL A 211 -7.76 -20.15 2.04
C VAL A 211 -8.45 -19.99 3.40
N ARG A 212 -7.85 -20.54 4.45
CA ARG A 212 -8.34 -20.49 5.84
C ARG A 212 -7.20 -20.54 6.84
N TYR A 213 -7.47 -20.08 8.05
CA TYR A 213 -6.58 -20.20 9.21
C TYR A 213 -7.31 -20.90 10.36
N GLY A 214 -7.09 -22.22 10.48
CA GLY A 214 -7.91 -23.05 11.37
C GLY A 214 -9.38 -22.98 10.97
N VAL A 215 -10.23 -22.50 11.87
CA VAL A 215 -11.67 -22.26 11.63
C VAL A 215 -11.95 -20.86 11.06
N LYS A 216 -10.97 -19.95 11.06
CA LYS A 216 -11.14 -18.56 10.63
C LYS A 216 -11.02 -18.43 9.11
N ARG A 217 -11.90 -17.63 8.52
CA ARG A 217 -11.80 -17.15 7.13
C ARG A 217 -11.28 -15.71 7.12
N PRO A 218 -10.78 -15.23 5.97
CA PRO A 218 -10.41 -13.83 5.84
C PRO A 218 -11.55 -12.89 6.26
N ASP A 219 -11.24 -11.88 7.06
CA ASP A 219 -12.16 -10.84 7.53
C ASP A 219 -11.76 -9.43 7.05
N LEU A 220 -10.60 -9.33 6.38
CA LEU A 220 -10.16 -8.17 5.61
C LEU A 220 -9.39 -8.62 4.36
N VAL A 221 -9.73 -8.06 3.21
CA VAL A 221 -8.94 -8.15 1.98
C VAL A 221 -8.51 -6.75 1.54
N ILE A 222 -7.22 -6.58 1.24
CA ILE A 222 -6.66 -5.39 0.64
C ILE A 222 -6.19 -5.74 -0.78
N LEU A 223 -6.73 -5.04 -1.77
CA LEU A 223 -6.30 -5.08 -3.16
C LEU A 223 -5.52 -3.80 -3.45
N ASP A 224 -4.21 -3.91 -3.64
CA ASP A 224 -3.29 -2.78 -3.82
C ASP A 224 -2.64 -2.85 -5.20
N ASP A 225 -2.97 -1.90 -6.08
CA ASP A 225 -2.49 -1.81 -7.46
C ASP A 225 -2.57 -3.19 -8.19
N LEU A 226 -3.80 -3.71 -8.29
CA LEU A 226 -4.12 -5.02 -8.89
C LEU A 226 -3.90 -5.11 -10.42
N GLU A 227 -3.68 -3.98 -11.07
CA GLU A 227 -3.54 -3.85 -12.52
C GLU A 227 -2.16 -3.27 -12.88
N ASN A 228 -1.62 -3.66 -14.03
CA ASN A 228 -0.35 -3.17 -14.57
C ASN A 228 -0.49 -2.71 -16.03
N ASP A 229 0.54 -2.04 -16.55
CA ASP A 229 0.55 -1.42 -17.89
C ASP A 229 0.36 -2.43 -19.04
N THR A 230 0.58 -3.72 -18.79
CA THR A 230 0.44 -4.81 -19.77
C THR A 230 -0.96 -5.44 -19.70
N ASN A 231 -1.39 -5.88 -18.52
CA ASN A 231 -2.65 -6.59 -18.33
C ASN A 231 -3.87 -5.68 -18.61
N VAL A 232 -3.74 -4.38 -18.32
CA VAL A 232 -4.84 -3.43 -18.47
C VAL A 232 -5.16 -3.12 -19.93
N ARG A 233 -4.27 -3.42 -20.88
CA ARG A 233 -4.49 -3.13 -22.31
C ARG A 233 -5.52 -4.06 -22.94
N SER A 234 -5.57 -5.31 -22.52
CA SER A 234 -6.47 -6.31 -23.09
C SER A 234 -7.82 -6.32 -22.37
N LYS A 235 -8.92 -6.10 -23.12
CA LYS A 235 -10.28 -6.20 -22.56
C LYS A 235 -10.54 -7.57 -21.93
N ASP A 236 -10.15 -8.65 -22.61
CA ASP A 236 -10.31 -10.02 -22.12
C ASP A 236 -9.58 -10.25 -20.78
N GLN A 237 -8.39 -9.67 -20.61
CA GLN A 237 -7.66 -9.77 -19.33
C GLN A 237 -8.37 -8.98 -18.22
N ARG A 238 -8.89 -7.79 -18.54
CA ARG A 238 -9.68 -6.99 -17.56
C ARG A 238 -10.96 -7.71 -17.15
N ASP A 239 -11.66 -8.34 -18.10
CA ASP A 239 -12.87 -9.11 -17.81
C ASP A 239 -12.55 -10.32 -16.92
N LYS A 240 -11.50 -11.09 -17.23
CA LYS A 240 -11.04 -12.21 -16.38
C LYS A 240 -10.63 -11.78 -14.98
N LEU A 241 -9.96 -10.63 -14.86
CA LEU A 241 -9.56 -10.09 -13.55
C LEU A 241 -10.79 -9.65 -12.76
N GLU A 242 -11.77 -9.00 -13.41
CA GLU A 242 -13.03 -8.65 -12.78
C GLU A 242 -13.80 -9.88 -12.28
N ASP A 243 -13.95 -10.90 -13.13
CA ASP A 243 -14.57 -12.18 -12.75
C ASP A 243 -13.84 -12.81 -11.57
N TRP A 244 -12.50 -12.80 -11.58
CA TRP A 244 -11.71 -13.31 -10.46
C TRP A 244 -11.91 -12.51 -9.18
N VAL A 245 -11.99 -11.18 -9.24
CA VAL A 245 -12.33 -10.35 -8.06
C VAL A 245 -13.71 -10.73 -7.55
N ASP A 246 -14.72 -10.75 -8.41
CA ASP A 246 -16.11 -10.95 -7.99
C ASP A 246 -16.39 -12.38 -7.51
N GLU A 247 -15.79 -13.39 -8.14
CA GLU A 247 -16.04 -14.80 -7.83
C GLU A 247 -15.08 -15.37 -6.78
N ALA A 248 -13.79 -15.00 -6.82
CA ALA A 248 -12.79 -15.58 -5.93
C ALA A 248 -12.54 -14.70 -4.71
N VAL A 249 -12.31 -13.39 -4.90
CA VAL A 249 -11.93 -12.49 -3.81
C VAL A 249 -13.13 -12.19 -2.91
N LEU A 250 -14.25 -11.74 -3.48
CA LEU A 250 -15.42 -11.33 -2.69
C LEU A 250 -16.07 -12.49 -1.91
N ASN A 251 -15.78 -13.74 -2.30
CA ASN A 251 -16.27 -14.96 -1.65
C ASN A 251 -15.23 -15.62 -0.72
N LEU A 252 -14.10 -14.96 -0.43
CA LEU A 252 -13.12 -15.44 0.55
C LEU A 252 -13.68 -15.48 1.97
N GLY A 253 -14.54 -14.52 2.28
CA GLY A 253 -15.08 -14.28 3.61
C GLY A 253 -15.94 -15.40 4.17
N SER A 254 -16.34 -15.20 5.41
CA SER A 254 -17.41 -15.97 6.04
C SER A 254 -18.75 -15.74 5.33
N ALA A 255 -19.63 -16.74 5.38
CA ALA A 255 -20.96 -16.68 4.78
C ALA A 255 -21.89 -15.65 5.47
N ASP A 256 -21.49 -15.13 6.64
CA ASP A 256 -22.16 -14.05 7.35
C ASP A 256 -22.00 -12.67 6.68
N GLY A 257 -21.17 -12.58 5.64
CA GLY A 257 -20.94 -11.35 4.88
C GLY A 257 -20.11 -10.32 5.62
N SER A 258 -19.31 -10.72 6.62
CA SER A 258 -18.49 -9.82 7.46
C SER A 258 -17.22 -9.29 6.81
N LEU A 259 -16.82 -9.84 5.65
CA LEU A 259 -15.59 -9.50 4.95
C LEU A 259 -15.56 -8.03 4.52
N ASP A 260 -14.57 -7.30 5.01
CA ASP A 260 -14.22 -5.99 4.48
C ASP A 260 -13.26 -6.11 3.29
N VAL A 261 -13.46 -5.28 2.27
CA VAL A 261 -12.62 -5.24 1.07
C VAL A 261 -12.21 -3.81 0.77
N LEU A 262 -10.92 -3.55 0.79
CA LEU A 262 -10.33 -2.27 0.40
C LEU A 262 -9.60 -2.46 -0.92
N TYR A 263 -10.10 -1.86 -2.00
CA TYR A 263 -9.42 -1.81 -3.29
C TYR A 263 -8.89 -0.41 -3.54
N ILE A 264 -7.56 -0.27 -3.47
CA ILE A 264 -6.86 0.98 -3.79
C ILE A 264 -5.94 0.79 -5.00
N GLY A 265 -5.81 1.83 -5.81
CA GLY A 265 -4.79 1.83 -6.85
C GLY A 265 -4.79 3.07 -7.72
N THR A 266 -4.00 3.02 -8.77
CA THR A 266 -3.93 4.06 -9.81
C THR A 266 -4.78 3.65 -11.01
N ILE A 267 -5.57 4.57 -11.57
CA ILE A 267 -6.31 4.31 -12.82
C ILE A 267 -5.33 4.23 -13.98
N LEU A 268 -5.13 3.03 -14.53
CA LEU A 268 -4.29 2.81 -15.71
C LEU A 268 -5.10 2.79 -17.03
N HIS A 269 -6.42 2.64 -16.93
CA HIS A 269 -7.31 2.64 -18.09
C HIS A 269 -8.74 3.02 -17.67
N ASN A 270 -9.50 3.69 -18.54
CA ASN A 270 -10.88 4.13 -18.24
C ASN A 270 -11.88 2.97 -18.02
N ASP A 271 -11.49 1.77 -18.44
CA ASP A 271 -12.22 0.50 -18.30
C ASP A 271 -11.43 -0.51 -17.45
N SER A 272 -10.49 -0.05 -16.64
CA SER A 272 -9.78 -0.90 -15.66
C SER A 272 -10.79 -1.48 -14.65
N VAL A 273 -10.46 -2.60 -14.02
CA VAL A 273 -11.32 -3.23 -13.00
C VAL A 273 -11.60 -2.24 -11.86
N LEU A 274 -10.59 -1.50 -11.41
CA LEU A 274 -10.79 -0.41 -10.43
C LEU A 274 -11.78 0.64 -10.96
N SER A 275 -11.66 1.07 -12.22
CA SER A 275 -12.61 2.01 -12.85
C SER A 275 -14.03 1.47 -12.90
N ARG A 276 -14.21 0.16 -13.10
CA ARG A 276 -15.53 -0.50 -13.07
C ARG A 276 -16.09 -0.51 -11.65
N LYS A 277 -15.29 -0.88 -10.63
CA LYS A 277 -15.73 -0.88 -9.24
C LYS A 277 -16.07 0.51 -8.72
N LEU A 278 -15.36 1.55 -9.17
CA LEU A 278 -15.66 2.94 -8.84
C LEU A 278 -17.03 3.44 -9.35
N LYS A 279 -17.65 2.76 -10.32
CA LYS A 279 -19.00 3.10 -10.81
C LYS A 279 -20.11 2.46 -9.97
N LEU A 280 -19.76 1.57 -9.04
CA LEU A 280 -20.72 0.82 -8.24
C LEU A 280 -20.86 1.48 -6.86
N GLY A 281 -22.04 2.04 -6.56
CA GLY A 281 -22.26 2.78 -5.30
C GLY A 281 -22.00 1.96 -4.04
N PHE A 282 -22.21 0.64 -4.07
CA PHE A 282 -21.95 -0.24 -2.94
C PHE A 282 -20.45 -0.49 -2.64
N TRP A 283 -19.55 -0.02 -3.52
CA TRP A 283 -18.11 0.00 -3.31
C TRP A 283 -17.61 1.30 -2.66
N ASN A 284 -18.51 2.17 -2.16
CA ASN A 284 -18.14 3.44 -1.51
C ASN A 284 -17.02 4.19 -2.27
N PRO A 285 -17.25 4.54 -3.55
CA PRO A 285 -16.18 4.93 -4.45
C PRO A 285 -15.59 6.30 -4.10
N LYS A 286 -14.26 6.44 -4.20
CA LYS A 286 -13.55 7.71 -4.06
C LYS A 286 -12.45 7.85 -5.12
N VAL A 287 -12.35 9.04 -5.72
CA VAL A 287 -11.30 9.36 -6.70
C VAL A 287 -10.55 10.61 -6.26
N PHE A 288 -9.23 10.48 -6.18
CA PHE A 288 -8.30 11.58 -5.96
C PHE A 288 -7.50 11.86 -7.24
N ARG A 289 -7.15 13.12 -7.46
CA ARG A 289 -6.42 13.58 -8.65
C ARG A 289 -5.14 14.27 -8.20
N SER A 290 -4.04 14.15 -8.95
CA SER A 290 -2.79 14.85 -8.60
C SER A 290 -2.96 16.37 -8.59
N ILE A 291 -3.77 16.88 -9.53
CA ILE A 291 -4.16 18.29 -9.63
C ILE A 291 -5.65 18.36 -9.30
N GLU A 292 -5.98 19.03 -8.21
CA GLU A 292 -7.36 19.25 -7.78
C GLU A 292 -7.97 20.45 -8.51
N GLU A 293 -7.19 21.52 -8.65
CA GLU A 293 -7.54 22.71 -9.43
C GLU A 293 -6.43 23.00 -10.43
N PHE A 294 -6.79 23.12 -11.71
CA PHE A 294 -5.83 23.45 -12.77
C PHE A 294 -5.42 24.93 -12.69
N PRO A 295 -4.18 25.28 -13.10
CA PRO A 295 -3.72 26.66 -13.13
C PRO A 295 -4.54 27.52 -14.09
N GLN A 296 -4.59 28.83 -13.82
CA GLN A 296 -5.38 29.80 -14.59
C GLN A 296 -4.84 30.00 -16.03
N ARG A 297 -3.54 29.81 -16.24
CA ARG A 297 -2.85 30.07 -17.51
C ARG A 297 -2.39 28.77 -18.18
N LEU A 298 -3.34 27.90 -18.53
CA LEU A 298 -3.07 26.65 -19.27
C LEU A 298 -2.41 26.90 -20.63
N ASP A 299 -2.63 28.06 -21.24
CA ASP A 299 -1.95 28.48 -22.47
C ASP A 299 -0.42 28.53 -22.33
N LEU A 300 0.08 28.92 -21.14
CA LEU A 300 1.53 28.88 -20.85
C LEU A 300 2.03 27.43 -20.67
N TRP A 301 1.17 26.52 -20.17
CA TRP A 301 1.49 25.10 -20.10
C TRP A 301 1.50 24.43 -21.47
N ASP A 302 0.63 24.85 -22.38
CA ASP A 302 0.64 24.43 -23.78
C ASP A 302 1.92 24.90 -24.50
N GLU A 303 2.38 26.13 -24.24
CA GLU A 303 3.65 26.65 -24.74
C GLU A 303 4.84 25.87 -24.16
N TYR A 304 4.84 25.61 -22.85
CA TYR A 304 5.84 24.75 -22.20
C TYR A 304 5.90 23.37 -22.87
N ALA A 305 4.76 22.73 -23.08
CA ALA A 305 4.69 21.41 -23.70
C ALA A 305 5.20 21.43 -25.15
N THR A 306 4.96 22.53 -25.88
CA THR A 306 5.47 22.74 -27.23
C THR A 306 7.00 22.87 -27.23
N LEU A 307 7.57 23.68 -26.33
CA LEU A 307 9.01 23.82 -26.16
C LEU A 307 9.68 22.50 -25.76
N TYR A 308 9.06 21.76 -24.85
CA TYR A 308 9.59 20.48 -24.37
C TYR A 308 9.65 19.44 -25.50
N ARG A 309 8.62 19.36 -26.34
CA ARG A 309 8.55 18.41 -27.47
C ARG A 309 9.45 18.78 -28.63
N ASN A 310 9.59 20.07 -28.92
CA ASN A 310 10.24 20.54 -30.15
C ASN A 310 11.70 20.96 -29.95
N THR A 311 12.11 21.23 -28.72
CA THR A 311 13.47 21.68 -28.40
C THR A 311 14.14 20.70 -27.44
N ASP A 312 13.97 20.90 -26.13
CA ASP A 312 14.59 20.10 -25.07
C ASP A 312 14.03 20.49 -23.68
N PHE A 313 14.34 19.68 -22.67
CA PHE A 313 13.91 19.93 -21.29
C PHE A 313 14.40 21.26 -20.72
N ASN A 314 15.66 21.65 -20.96
CA ASN A 314 16.22 22.85 -20.34
C ASN A 314 15.55 24.10 -20.87
N THR A 315 15.30 24.18 -22.18
CA THR A 315 14.60 25.32 -22.79
C THR A 315 13.19 25.48 -22.20
N ALA A 316 12.41 24.39 -22.13
CA ALA A 316 11.09 24.42 -21.53
C ALA A 316 11.16 24.77 -20.03
N HIS A 317 12.11 24.19 -19.30
CA HIS A 317 12.28 24.44 -17.87
C HIS A 317 12.66 25.90 -17.58
N GLN A 318 13.50 26.53 -18.39
CA GLN A 318 13.80 27.96 -18.25
C GLN A 318 12.56 28.84 -18.53
N PHE A 319 11.73 28.46 -19.50
CA PHE A 319 10.44 29.12 -19.73
C PHE A 319 9.53 29.01 -18.50
N TYR A 320 9.43 27.82 -17.90
CA TYR A 320 8.67 27.61 -16.66
C TYR A 320 9.22 28.48 -15.53
N LEU A 321 10.52 28.45 -15.25
CA LEU A 321 11.12 29.23 -14.18
C LEU A 321 10.87 30.74 -14.35
N LYS A 322 10.93 31.24 -15.58
CA LYS A 322 10.65 32.65 -15.90
C LYS A 322 9.17 33.02 -15.67
N ASN A 323 8.25 32.09 -15.91
CA ASN A 323 6.80 32.33 -15.83
C ASN A 323 6.13 31.68 -14.63
N LYS A 324 6.90 31.11 -13.69
CA LYS A 324 6.43 30.21 -12.63
C LYS A 324 5.23 30.77 -11.88
N ALA A 325 5.33 32.02 -11.43
CA ALA A 325 4.25 32.67 -10.68
C ALA A 325 2.92 32.76 -11.45
N LEU A 326 2.95 32.86 -12.77
CA LEU A 326 1.75 32.86 -13.63
C LEU A 326 1.30 31.44 -13.98
N MET A 327 2.24 30.53 -14.21
CA MET A 327 1.97 29.13 -14.55
C MET A 327 1.41 28.34 -13.36
N ASP A 328 1.82 28.65 -12.13
CA ASP A 328 1.32 27.99 -10.91
C ASP A 328 0.05 28.67 -10.38
N LYS A 329 -0.30 29.85 -10.90
CA LYS A 329 -1.37 30.69 -10.32
C LYS A 329 -2.71 29.96 -10.32
N GLY A 330 -3.26 29.78 -9.13
CA GLY A 330 -4.57 29.17 -8.92
C GLY A 330 -4.58 27.65 -9.03
N ALA A 331 -3.43 27.00 -9.26
CA ALA A 331 -3.36 25.56 -9.18
C ALA A 331 -3.40 25.09 -7.73
N LYS A 332 -4.04 23.93 -7.52
CA LYS A 332 -3.98 23.18 -6.27
C LYS A 332 -3.64 21.74 -6.57
N VAL A 333 -2.61 21.23 -5.92
CA VAL A 333 -2.21 19.83 -6.01
C VAL A 333 -2.66 19.09 -4.77
N LEU A 334 -2.86 17.78 -4.89
CA LEU A 334 -3.37 16.98 -3.78
C LEU A 334 -2.49 17.02 -2.54
N TRP A 335 -1.16 17.02 -2.72
CA TRP A 335 -0.20 17.00 -1.61
C TRP A 335 0.93 18.00 -1.86
N GLU A 336 0.72 19.24 -1.43
CA GLU A 336 1.59 20.39 -1.70
C GLU A 336 3.01 20.20 -1.17
N GLU A 337 3.17 19.52 -0.04
CA GLU A 337 4.49 19.29 0.56
C GLU A 337 5.31 18.22 -0.16
N ALA A 338 4.66 17.30 -0.88
CA ALA A 338 5.33 16.19 -1.58
C ALA A 338 5.48 16.43 -3.08
N LYS A 339 4.61 17.24 -3.69
CA LYS A 339 4.54 17.43 -5.14
C LYS A 339 4.43 18.91 -5.47
N SER A 340 5.26 19.37 -6.40
CA SER A 340 5.01 20.61 -7.13
C SER A 340 4.11 20.35 -8.34
N LEU A 341 3.60 21.43 -8.92
CA LEU A 341 2.87 21.41 -10.18
C LEU A 341 3.75 20.90 -11.34
#